data_AF-A0A2D7RWX6-F1
#
_entry.id   AF-A0A2D7RWX6-F1
#
_cell.length_a   1.000
_cell.length_b   1.000
_cell.length_c   1.000
_cell.angle_alpha   90.00
_cell.angle_beta   90.00
_cell.angle_gamma   90.00
#
_symmetry.space_group_name_H-M   'P 1'
#
loop_
_entity.id
_entity.type
_entity.pdbx_description
1 polymer ?
#
loop_
_entity_poly.entity_id
_entity_poly.type
_entity_poly.pdbx_seq_one_letter_code
_entity_poly.pdbx_strand_id
1 'polypeptide(L)'
;MSAKGRSDGDGSIYQRSNGTWVAAISLGKDHTGKRRRRTRTAANRKQAAAKLRELQAEAREGPMLVEAHVTVADWCRLWCDTIAS
;
A
#
# COMPACT_ATOMS: atom_id res chain seq x y z
N MET A 1 29.45 7.62 9.87
CA MET A 1 28.29 7.19 10.69
C MET A 1 27.09 7.02 9.77
N SER A 2 26.94 5.85 9.12
CA SER A 2 25.78 5.60 8.27
C SER A 2 24.54 5.59 9.15
N ALA A 3 23.68 6.59 9.01
CA ALA A 3 22.36 6.57 9.63
C ALA A 3 21.74 5.23 9.27
N LYS A 4 21.44 4.41 10.30
CA LYS A 4 20.75 3.12 10.16
C LYS A 4 19.45 3.43 9.44
N GLY A 5 19.48 3.36 8.11
CA GLY A 5 18.31 3.56 7.27
C GLY A 5 17.31 2.56 7.80
N ARG A 6 16.15 3.06 8.26
CA ARG A 6 15.03 2.18 8.62
C ARG A 6 14.91 1.19 7.48
N SER A 7 14.92 -0.10 7.80
CA SER A 7 14.82 -1.17 6.80
C SER A 7 13.72 -0.79 5.81
N ASP A 8 14.03 -0.91 4.52
CA ASP A 8 13.09 -0.60 3.45
C ASP A 8 11.84 -1.49 3.63
N GLY A 9 10.83 -0.97 4.33
CA GLY A 9 9.63 -1.72 4.73
C GLY A 9 9.04 -1.36 6.10
N ASP A 10 9.82 -0.83 7.05
CA ASP A 10 9.33 -0.53 8.41
C ASP A 10 8.31 0.61 8.45
N GLY A 11 8.37 1.51 7.47
CA GLY A 11 7.47 2.64 7.38
C GLY A 11 7.73 3.76 8.39
N SER A 12 6.85 4.75 8.43
CA SER A 12 7.01 5.98 9.20
C SER A 12 5.65 6.55 9.60
N ILE A 13 5.58 7.11 10.81
CA ILE A 13 4.45 7.92 11.27
C ILE A 13 4.94 9.33 11.51
N TYR A 14 4.26 10.32 10.96
CA TYR A 14 4.58 11.74 11.15
C TYR A 14 3.32 12.59 11.11
N GLN A 15 3.36 13.77 11.71
CA GLN A 15 2.26 14.73 11.68
C GLN A 15 2.55 15.79 10.61
N ARG A 16 1.52 16.16 9.83
CA ARG A 16 1.59 17.30 8.90
C ARG A 16 1.38 18.61 9.65
N SER A 17 1.73 19.73 9.01
CA SER A 17 1.50 21.09 9.54
C SER A 17 0.04 21.36 9.91
N ASN A 18 -0.90 20.72 9.22
CA ASN A 18 -2.34 20.82 9.48
C ASN A 18 -2.83 19.92 10.64
N GLY A 19 -1.92 19.33 11.42
CA GLY A 19 -2.26 18.45 12.55
C GLY A 19 -2.65 17.01 12.17
N THR A 20 -2.80 16.69 10.88
CA THR A 20 -3.15 15.34 10.41
C THR A 20 -1.98 14.37 10.59
N TRP A 21 -2.25 13.20 11.15
CA TRP A 21 -1.25 12.13 11.27
C TRP A 21 -1.19 11.30 9.99
N VAL A 22 0.01 10.94 9.56
CA VAL A 22 0.25 10.16 8.34
C VAL A 22 1.03 8.91 8.69
N ALA A 23 0.49 7.76 8.33
CA ALA A 23 1.20 6.49 8.27
C ALA A 23 1.69 6.27 6.84
N ALA A 24 2.95 5.85 6.68
CA ALA A 24 3.53 5.67 5.37
C ALA A 24 4.48 4.47 5.31
N ILE A 25 4.45 3.72 4.21
CA ILE A 25 5.37 2.62 3.93
C ILE A 25 6.07 2.83 2.58
N SER A 26 7.29 2.31 2.44
CA SER A 26 8.05 2.28 1.19
C SER A 26 7.92 0.88 0.58
N LEU A 27 7.45 0.80 -0.66
CA LEU A 27 7.25 -0.46 -1.40
C LEU A 27 8.41 -0.75 -2.38
N GLY A 28 9.60 -0.22 -2.09
CA GLY A 28 10.75 -0.32 -2.99
C GLY A 28 10.67 0.64 -4.18
N LYS A 29 11.25 0.23 -5.31
CA LYS A 29 11.29 0.99 -6.56
C LYS A 29 10.42 0.29 -7.63
N ASP A 30 9.81 1.06 -8.51
CA ASP A 30 9.15 0.52 -9.69
C ASP A 30 10.17 0.10 -10.77
N HIS A 31 9.66 -0.44 -11.89
CA HIS A 31 10.46 -0.85 -13.04
C HIS A 31 11.25 0.31 -13.69
N THR A 32 10.90 1.56 -13.40
CA THR A 32 11.60 2.77 -13.85
C THR A 32 12.63 3.28 -12.82
N GLY A 33 12.74 2.60 -11.66
CA GLY A 33 13.63 2.98 -10.56
C GLY A 33 13.05 4.04 -9.61
N LYS A 34 11.80 4.49 -9.82
CA LYS A 34 11.15 5.49 -8.97
C LYS A 34 10.61 4.83 -7.70
N ARG A 35 10.82 5.49 -6.56
CA ARG A 35 10.37 4.99 -5.24
C ARG A 35 8.85 4.96 -5.18
N ARG A 36 8.28 3.79 -4.85
CA ARG A 36 6.85 3.64 -4.58
C ARG A 36 6.59 3.80 -3.09
N ARG A 37 5.69 4.73 -2.73
CA ARG A 37 5.30 5.00 -1.34
C ARG A 37 3.77 4.93 -1.21
N ARG A 38 3.26 4.18 -0.22
CA ARG A 38 1.85 4.21 0.16
C ARG A 38 1.68 4.98 1.47
N THR A 39 0.61 5.77 1.57
CA THR A 39 0.30 6.56 2.78
C THR A 39 -1.17 6.52 3.13
N ARG A 40 -1.49 6.59 4.44
CA ARG A 40 -2.85 6.78 4.98
C ARG A 40 -2.83 7.89 6.03
N THR A 41 -3.92 8.66 6.11
CA THR A 41 -4.08 9.75 7.07
C THR A 41 -4.95 9.34 8.26
N ALA A 42 -4.78 9.98 9.41
CA ALA A 42 -5.55 9.76 10.63
C ALA A 42 -5.65 11.04 11.48
N ALA A 43 -6.63 11.09 12.37
CA ALA A 43 -6.85 12.24 13.27
C ALA A 43 -5.86 12.25 14.45
N ASN A 44 -5.37 11.08 14.88
CA ASN A 44 -4.44 10.97 16.00
C ASN A 44 -3.34 9.93 15.77
N ARG A 45 -2.30 9.98 16.60
CA ARG A 45 -1.13 9.08 16.51
C ARG A 45 -1.48 7.61 16.66
N LYS A 46 -2.43 7.27 17.55
CA LYS A 46 -2.84 5.88 17.81
C LYS A 46 -3.49 5.26 16.57
N GLN A 47 -4.40 6.00 15.92
CA GLN A 47 -5.03 5.59 14.67
C GLN A 47 -4.00 5.49 13.53
N ALA A 48 -3.04 6.42 13.45
CA ALA A 48 -1.96 6.30 12.46
C ALA A 48 -1.09 5.05 12.69
N ALA A 49 -0.84 4.67 13.94
CA ALA A 49 -0.12 3.43 14.24
C ALA A 49 -0.91 2.18 13.84
N ALA A 50 -2.24 2.16 14.03
CA ALA A 50 -3.09 1.08 13.52
C ALA A 50 -3.03 1.00 11.99
N LYS A 51 -3.21 2.12 11.29
CA LYS A 51 -3.11 2.19 9.83
C LYS A 51 -1.73 1.85 9.29
N LEU A 52 -0.66 2.11 10.04
CA LEU A 52 0.68 1.67 9.66
C LEU A 52 0.79 0.14 9.69
N ARG A 53 0.24 -0.51 10.73
CA ARG A 53 0.23 -1.97 10.80
C ARG A 53 -0.60 -2.60 9.68
N GLU A 54 -1.75 -2.00 9.35
CA GLU A 54 -2.56 -2.39 8.19
C GLU A 54 -1.77 -2.30 6.90
N LEU A 55 -1.11 -1.15 6.64
CA LEU A 55 -0.26 -0.98 5.46
C LEU A 55 0.90 -2.01 5.42
N GLN A 56 1.51 -2.30 6.57
CA GLN A 56 2.57 -3.31 6.65
C GLN A 56 2.03 -4.73 6.37
N ALA A 57 0.83 -5.06 6.86
CA ALA A 57 0.16 -6.31 6.55
C ALA A 57 -0.15 -6.40 5.04
N GLU A 58 -0.77 -5.36 4.46
CA GLU A 58 -1.02 -5.24 3.00
C GLU A 58 0.27 -5.40 2.18
N ALA A 59 1.41 -4.90 2.67
CA ALA A 59 2.68 -5.01 1.96
C ALA A 59 3.31 -6.40 2.08
N ARG A 60 3.11 -7.08 3.22
CA ARG A 60 3.62 -8.44 3.48
C ARG A 60 2.83 -9.49 2.73
N GLU A 61 1.52 -9.31 2.59
CA GLU A 61 0.64 -10.18 1.81
C GLU A 61 0.90 -10.08 0.29
N GLY A 62 1.86 -9.23 -0.13
CA GLY A 62 2.13 -8.92 -1.53
C GLY A 62 1.13 -7.89 -2.04
N PRO A 63 1.27 -7.37 -3.27
CA PRO A 63 0.24 -6.51 -3.82
C PRO A 63 -1.05 -7.32 -3.88
N MET A 64 -1.96 -7.12 -2.91
CA MET A 64 -3.36 -7.43 -3.13
C MET A 64 -3.71 -6.56 -4.33
N LEU A 65 -3.89 -7.24 -5.48
CA LEU A 65 -4.17 -6.66 -6.77
C LEU A 65 -5.56 -6.02 -6.70
N VAL A 66 -5.61 -4.86 -6.05
CA VAL A 66 -6.60 -3.81 -6.34
C VAL A 66 -6.02 -2.88 -7.41
N GLU A 67 -5.27 -3.47 -8.34
CA GLU A 67 -5.36 -3.18 -9.77
C GLU A 67 -5.80 -4.54 -10.34
N ALA A 68 -6.96 -4.66 -10.95
CA ALA A 68 -7.59 -5.96 -11.25
C ALA A 68 -6.68 -6.90 -12.08
N HIS A 69 -6.09 -7.91 -11.44
CA HIS A 69 -5.53 -9.07 -12.14
C HIS A 69 -6.53 -10.20 -12.04
N VAL A 70 -7.56 -10.10 -12.86
CA VAL A 70 -8.45 -11.20 -13.20
C VAL A 70 -7.64 -12.23 -14.00
N THR A 71 -7.79 -13.53 -13.67
CA THR A 71 -7.19 -14.58 -14.51
C THR A 71 -7.94 -14.69 -15.84
N VAL A 72 -7.32 -15.19 -16.91
CA VAL A 72 -8.01 -15.34 -18.20
C VAL A 72 -9.27 -16.22 -18.07
N ALA A 73 -9.25 -17.21 -17.18
CA ALA A 73 -10.41 -18.05 -16.91
C ALA A 73 -11.55 -17.29 -16.20
N ASP A 74 -11.21 -16.44 -15.23
CA ASP A 74 -12.19 -15.58 -14.55
C ASP A 74 -12.74 -14.50 -15.50
N TRP A 75 -11.93 -14.03 -16.45
CA TRP A 75 -12.36 -13.14 -17.53
C TRP A 75 -13.33 -13.82 -18.50
N CYS A 76 -13.04 -15.07 -18.90
CA CYS A 76 -13.92 -15.83 -19.77
C CYS A 76 -15.28 -16.13 -19.12
N ARG A 77 -15.30 -16.43 -17.81
CA ARG A 77 -16.56 -16.62 -17.07
C ARG A 77 -17.37 -15.34 -16.97
N LEU A 78 -16.73 -14.23 -16.64
CA LEU A 78 -17.39 -12.92 -16.62
C LEU A 78 -18.00 -12.57 -17.98
N TRP A 79 -17.30 -12.85 -19.08
CA TRP A 79 -17.77 -12.57 -20.43
C TRP A 79 -19.01 -13.40 -20.81
N CYS A 80 -19.03 -14.70 -20.48
CA CYS A 80 -20.19 -15.56 -20.70
C CYS A 80 -21.41 -15.07 -19.91
N ASP A 81 -21.23 -14.65 -18.66
CA ASP A 81 -22.34 -14.25 -17.79
C ASP A 81 -22.89 -12.84 -18.10
N THR A 82 -22.14 -11.98 -18.81
CA THR A 82 -22.52 -10.57 -19.01
C THR A 82 -22.71 -10.13 -20.45
N ILE A 83 -22.12 -10.81 -21.45
CA ILE A 83 -22.15 -10.37 -22.86
C ILE A 83 -22.74 -11.43 -23.80
N ALA A 84 -22.54 -12.72 -23.53
CA ALA A 84 -22.99 -13.81 -24.39
C ALA A 84 -24.39 -14.38 -24.05
N SER A 85 -25.15 -13.68 -23.19
CA SER A 85 -26.57 -13.97 -22.94
C SER A 85 -27.48 -13.35 -24.00
#